data_AF-A0A4Q7TA70-F1
#
_entry.id   AF-A0A4Q7TA70-F1
#
_cell.length_a   1.000
_cell.length_b   1.000
_cell.length_c   1.000
_cell.angle_alpha   90.00
_cell.angle_beta   90.00
_cell.angle_gamma   90.00
#
_symmetry.space_group_name_H-M   'P 1'
#
loop_
_entity.id
_entity.type
_entity.pdbx_description
1 polymer ?
#
loop_
_entity_poly.entity_id
_entity_poly.type
_entity_poly.pdbx_seq_one_letter_code
_entity_poly.pdbx_strand_id
1 'polypeptide(L)' 'MTPPRDFADHGPCVEELAREFAKQDAASSEALIETLATQAIRQWRLDDATFWQRVKFQARMIRARHGSGAAISRH' A
#
# COMPACT_ATOMS: atom_id res chain seq x y z
N MET A 1 -28.59 15.83 5.85
CA MET A 1 -27.25 16.39 5.53
C MET A 1 -26.23 15.33 5.90
N THR A 2 -25.50 14.81 4.92
CA THR A 2 -24.38 13.92 5.20
C THR A 2 -23.27 14.77 5.81
N PRO A 3 -22.73 14.43 6.99
CA PRO A 3 -21.62 15.18 7.55
C PRO A 3 -20.44 15.20 6.56
N PRO A 4 -19.66 16.29 6.50
CA PRO A 4 -18.47 16.34 5.65
C PRO A 4 -17.55 15.17 6.01
N ARG A 5 -16.98 14.54 4.99
CA ARG A 5 -16.09 13.38 5.15
C ARG A 5 -14.89 13.81 6.00
N ASP A 6 -14.65 13.11 7.09
CA ASP A 6 -13.51 13.36 7.95
C ASP A 6 -12.23 13.03 7.18
N PHE A 7 -11.38 14.02 6.93
CA PHE A 7 -10.09 13.82 6.25
C PHE A 7 -9.09 13.03 7.11
N ALA A 8 -9.34 12.92 8.42
CA ALA A 8 -8.59 12.05 9.33
C ALA A 8 -9.08 10.60 9.29
N ASP A 9 -10.22 10.31 8.66
CA ASP A 9 -10.64 8.94 8.41
C ASP A 9 -9.78 8.34 7.29
N HIS A 10 -8.72 7.67 7.73
CA HIS A 10 -7.79 6.99 6.85
C HIS A 10 -8.41 5.72 6.23
N GLY A 11 -9.63 5.31 6.58
CA GLY A 11 -10.22 4.04 6.16
C GLY A 11 -9.56 2.84 6.85
N PRO A 12 -9.80 1.61 6.38
CA PRO A 12 -9.33 0.41 7.06
C PRO A 12 -7.80 0.38 7.19
N CYS A 13 -7.33 -0.26 8.27
CA CYS A 13 -5.91 -0.53 8.46
C CYS A 13 -5.40 -1.45 7.34
N VAL A 14 -4.36 -1.02 6.64
CA VAL A 14 -3.77 -1.73 5.50
C VAL A 14 -2.50 -2.51 5.87
N GLU A 15 -2.09 -2.46 7.14
CA GLU A 15 -0.75 -2.86 7.57
C GLU A 15 -0.49 -4.37 7.43
N GLU A 16 -1.47 -5.20 7.78
CA GLU A 16 -1.36 -6.65 7.65
C GLU A 16 -1.22 -7.08 6.18
N LEU A 17 -2.08 -6.56 5.31
CA LEU A 17 -2.00 -6.83 3.87
C LEU A 17 -0.70 -6.28 3.26
N ALA A 18 -0.29 -5.08 3.67
CA ALA A 18 0.97 -4.49 3.23
C ALA A 18 2.18 -5.33 3.66
N ARG A 19 2.16 -5.95 4.86
CA ARG A 19 3.19 -6.90 5.29
C ARG A 19 3.25 -8.13 4.38
N GLU A 20 2.12 -8.68 3.97
CA GLU A 20 2.12 -9.83 3.05
C GLU A 20 2.71 -9.48 1.67
N PHE A 21 2.37 -8.30 1.14
CA PHE A 21 2.99 -7.82 -0.10
C PHE A 21 4.47 -7.42 0.06
N ALA A 22 4.88 -7.02 1.26
CA ALA A 22 6.28 -6.69 1.54
C ALA A 22 7.19 -7.93 1.56
N LYS A 23 6.65 -9.12 1.89
CA LYS A 23 7.38 -10.41 1.86
C LYS A 23 7.64 -10.94 0.45
N GLN A 24 6.83 -10.50 -0.53
CA GLN A 24 6.94 -10.94 -1.92
C GLN A 24 8.00 -10.15 -2.69
N ASP A 25 8.34 -10.64 -3.89
CA ASP A 25 9.15 -9.86 -4.84
C ASP A 25 8.54 -8.48 -5.10
N ALA A 26 9.39 -7.46 -5.14
CA ALA A 26 8.97 -6.07 -5.17
C ALA A 26 8.28 -5.69 -6.49
N ALA A 27 8.83 -6.13 -7.62
CA ALA A 27 8.28 -5.80 -8.93
C ALA A 27 6.94 -6.50 -9.16
N SER A 28 6.89 -7.80 -8.84
CA SER A 28 5.69 -8.63 -9.04
C SER A 28 4.51 -8.16 -8.20
N SER A 29 4.75 -7.90 -6.92
CA SER A 29 3.72 -7.41 -6.00
C SER A 29 3.19 -6.02 -6.37
N GLU A 30 4.07 -5.10 -6.78
CA GLU A 30 3.64 -3.76 -7.20
C GLU A 30 2.83 -3.79 -8.49
N ALA A 31 3.21 -4.63 -9.46
CA ALA A 31 2.44 -4.81 -10.68
C ALA A 31 1.03 -5.38 -10.42
N LEU A 32 0.92 -6.32 -9.46
CA LEU A 32 -0.38 -6.86 -9.04
C LEU A 32 -1.24 -5.77 -8.38
N ILE A 33 -0.69 -5.00 -7.44
CA ILE A 33 -1.44 -3.91 -6.78
C ILE A 33 -1.87 -2.85 -7.80
N GLU A 34 -1.02 -2.54 -8.77
CA GLU A 34 -1.33 -1.57 -9.84
C GLU A 34 -2.46 -2.06 -10.75
N THR A 35 -2.48 -3.35 -11.05
CA THR A 35 -3.58 -3.99 -11.79
C THR A 35 -4.90 -3.87 -11.03
N LEU A 36 -4.89 -4.16 -9.71
CA LEU A 36 -6.08 -4.06 -8.86
C LEU A 36 -6.59 -2.62 -8.73
N ALA A 37 -5.68 -1.65 -8.53
CA ALA A 37 -6.04 -0.23 -8.51
C ALA A 37 -6.64 0.22 -9.85
N THR A 38 -6.07 -0.20 -10.97
CA THR A 38 -6.57 0.12 -12.31
C THR A 38 -7.97 -0.47 -12.55
N GLN A 39 -8.20 -1.71 -12.13
CA GLN A 39 -9.53 -2.33 -12.21
C GLN A 39 -10.56 -1.58 -11.36
N ALA A 40 -10.20 -1.18 -10.14
CA ALA A 40 -11.07 -0.39 -9.27
C ALA A 40 -11.44 0.97 -9.90
N ILE A 41 -10.47 1.66 -10.50
CA ILE A 41 -10.71 2.93 -11.22
C ILE A 41 -11.68 2.70 -12.39
N ARG A 42 -11.47 1.65 -13.20
CA ARG A 42 -12.36 1.31 -14.34
C ARG A 42 -13.80 1.03 -13.92
N GLN A 43 -13.99 0.56 -12.68
CA GLN A 43 -15.30 0.28 -12.09
C GLN A 43 -15.86 1.46 -11.28
N TRP A 44 -15.22 2.63 -11.33
CA TRP A 44 -15.59 3.82 -10.55
C TRP A 44 -15.57 3.62 -9.02
N ARG A 45 -14.79 2.65 -8.54
CA ARG A 45 -14.62 2.34 -7.11
C ARG A 45 -13.39 3.07 -6.58
N LEU A 46 -13.52 4.37 -6.35
CA LEU A 46 -12.40 5.22 -5.93
C LEU A 46 -11.84 4.85 -4.56
N ASP A 47 -12.70 4.47 -3.61
CA ASP A 47 -12.26 4.03 -2.27
C ASP A 47 -11.36 2.79 -2.34
N ASP A 48 -11.70 1.81 -3.18
CA ASP A 48 -10.87 0.64 -3.48
C ASP A 48 -9.54 1.03 -4.12
N ALA A 49 -9.56 1.96 -5.10
CA ALA A 49 -8.34 2.42 -5.75
C ALA A 49 -7.39 3.10 -4.73
N THR A 50 -7.93 3.96 -3.87
CA THR A 50 -7.17 4.59 -2.77
C THR A 50 -6.65 3.56 -1.78
N PHE A 51 -7.44 2.54 -1.44
CA PHE A 51 -7.02 1.43 -0.59
C PHE A 51 -5.79 0.72 -1.17
N TRP A 52 -5.80 0.36 -2.46
CA TRP A 52 -4.67 -0.30 -3.11
C TRP A 52 -3.42 0.59 -3.17
N GLN A 53 -3.57 1.90 -3.39
CA GLN A 53 -2.43 2.83 -3.35
C GLN A 53 -1.81 2.93 -1.94
N ARG A 54 -2.64 2.93 -0.89
CA ARG A 54 -2.17 2.90 0.51
C ARG A 54 -1.41 1.61 0.83
N VAL A 55 -1.91 0.46 0.37
CA VAL A 55 -1.21 -0.84 0.49
C VAL A 55 0.16 -0.79 -0.21
N LYS A 56 0.22 -0.30 -1.46
CA LYS A 56 1.49 -0.15 -2.22
C LYS A 56 2.50 0.70 -1.46
N PHE A 57 2.07 1.85 -0.96
CA PHE A 57 2.93 2.77 -0.22
C PHE A 57 3.46 2.14 1.08
N GLN A 58 2.59 1.51 1.87
CA GLN A 58 2.99 0.86 3.12
C GLN A 58 3.93 -0.32 2.89
N ALA A 59 3.69 -1.15 1.87
CA ALA A 59 4.58 -2.25 1.52
C ALA A 59 5.99 -1.75 1.15
N ARG A 60 6.08 -0.66 0.38
CA ARG A 60 7.36 0.01 0.07
C ARG A 60 8.06 0.52 1.33
N MET A 61 7.34 1.17 2.24
CA MET A 61 7.91 1.64 3.51
C MET A 61 8.46 0.50 4.37
N ILE A 62 7.75 -0.62 4.46
CA ILE A 62 8.18 -1.81 5.21
C ILE A 62 9.51 -2.36 4.63
N ARG A 63 9.58 -2.54 3.31
CA ARG A 63 10.82 -3.00 2.64
C ARG A 63 11.97 -2.03 2.85
N ALA A 64 11.73 -0.73 2.74
CA ALA A 64 12.75 0.29 2.94
C ALA A 64 13.31 0.26 4.38
N ARG A 65 12.46 0.04 5.39
CA ARG A 65 12.88 -0.13 6.79
C ARG A 65 13.76 -1.36 6.98
N HIS A 66 13.41 -2.49 6.35
CA HIS A 66 14.22 -3.71 6.42
C HIS A 66 15.55 -3.59 5.64
N GLY A 67 15.53 -2.95 4.46
CA GLY A 67 16.74 -2.72 3.66
C GLY A 67 17.72 -1.72 4.29
N SER A 68 17.21 -0.71 5.00
CA SER A 68 18.04 0.29 5.69
C SER A 68 18.81 -0.28 6.90
N GLY A 69 18.38 -1.41 7.45
CA GLY A 69 19.08 -2.11 8.55
C GLY A 69 20.29 -2.92 8.11
N ALA A 70 20.42 -3.26 6.82
CA ALA A 70 21.53 -4.08 6.30
C ALA A 70 22.78 -3.26 5.91
N ALA A 71 22.68 -1.93 5.86
CA ALA A 71 23.73 -1.06 5.34
C ALA A 71 24.74 -0.56 6.39
N ILE A 72 24.57 -0.89 7.68
CA ILE A 72 25.40 -0.35 8.79
C ILE A 72 26.17 -1.45 9.54
N SER A 73 26.74 -2.41 8.82
CA SER A 73 27.73 -3.33 9.39
C SER A 73 28.85 -3.62 8.39
N ARG A 74 29.64 -2.59 8.10
CA ARG A 74 31.01 -2.74 7.57
C ARG A 74 31.90 -1.72 8.24
N HIS A 75 32.49 -2.11 9.36
CA HIS A 75 33.77 -1.60 9.85
C HIS A 75 34.42 -2.65 10.74
#